data_AF-A0A820R3F5-F1
#
_entry.id   AF-A0A820R3F5-F1
#
_cell.length_a   1.000
_cell.length_b   1.000
_cell.length_c   1.000
_cell.angle_alpha   90.00
_cell.angle_beta   90.00
_cell.angle_gamma   90.00
#
_symmetry.space_group_name_H-M   'P 1'
#
loop_
_entity.id
_entity.type
_entity.pdbx_description
1 polymer ?
#
loop_
_entity_poly.entity_id
_entity_poly.type
_entity_poly.pdbx_seq_one_letter_code
_entity_poly.pdbx_strand_id
1 'polypeptide(L)'
;ISIHKRSIEPNQRIDCFPDAGSQFAGYSKEACLARSCLYDEWTPPNTAQCYLSPNYGYILKQDPQQTENGIRLRLRRNRAVGSMYPDAIENVILDIEYYTNDILRFRLYDEDNERYEVPIPLASSPGRASSTQYEFN
;
A
#
# COMPACT_ATOMS: atom_id res chain seq x y z
N ILE A 1 -15.58 -19.11 -23.37
CA ILE A 1 -15.18 -19.08 -21.94
C ILE A 1 -14.82 -17.63 -21.63
N SER A 2 -15.79 -16.85 -21.14
CA SER A 2 -15.59 -15.43 -20.85
C SER A 2 -15.05 -15.32 -19.43
N ILE A 3 -13.75 -15.12 -19.32
CA ILE A 3 -13.07 -14.90 -18.04
C ILE A 3 -13.53 -13.52 -17.56
N HIS A 4 -14.45 -13.47 -16.60
CA HIS A 4 -14.73 -12.25 -15.85
C HIS A 4 -13.46 -11.88 -15.08
N LYS A 5 -12.54 -11.15 -15.72
CA LYS A 5 -11.58 -10.30 -15.03
C LYS A 5 -12.43 -9.41 -14.14
N ARG A 6 -12.29 -9.54 -12.83
CA ARG A 6 -12.94 -8.67 -11.85
C ARG A 6 -12.62 -7.22 -12.25
N SER A 7 -13.58 -6.55 -12.87
CA SER A 7 -13.44 -5.17 -13.34
C SER A 7 -13.44 -4.27 -12.11
N ILE A 8 -12.41 -3.44 -11.94
CA ILE A 8 -12.44 -2.38 -10.94
C ILE A 8 -13.30 -1.25 -11.51
N GLU A 9 -14.33 -0.86 -10.76
CA GLU A 9 -15.19 0.26 -11.13
C GLU A 9 -14.35 1.51 -11.39
N PRO A 10 -14.61 2.29 -12.45
CA PRO A 10 -13.73 3.40 -12.85
C PRO A 10 -13.39 4.40 -11.74
N ASN A 11 -14.33 4.67 -10.85
CA ASN A 11 -14.18 5.59 -9.71
C ASN A 11 -13.37 5.00 -8.53
N GLN A 12 -13.11 3.70 -8.52
CA GLN A 12 -12.28 3.01 -7.53
C GLN A 12 -10.86 2.76 -8.03
N ARG A 13 -10.57 3.11 -9.30
CA ARG A 13 -9.25 2.90 -9.90
C ARG A 13 -8.24 3.87 -9.28
N ILE A 14 -7.11 3.33 -8.85
CA ILE A 14 -5.95 4.11 -8.42
C ILE A 14 -5.01 4.23 -9.62
N ASP A 15 -4.62 5.47 -9.94
CA ASP A 15 -3.71 5.76 -11.03
C ASP A 15 -2.36 5.06 -10.84
N CYS A 16 -1.92 4.32 -11.86
CA CYS A 16 -0.63 3.63 -11.91
C CYS A 16 0.43 4.40 -12.73
N PHE A 17 0.07 5.54 -13.32
CA PHE A 17 0.99 6.36 -14.10
C PHE A 17 0.96 7.83 -13.64
N PRO A 18 1.19 8.10 -12.33
CA PRO A 18 1.10 9.45 -11.78
C PRO A 18 2.17 10.42 -12.32
N ASP A 19 3.25 9.88 -12.88
CA ASP A 19 4.38 10.61 -13.46
C ASP A 19 4.20 10.90 -14.97
N ALA A 20 3.03 10.62 -15.56
CA ALA A 20 2.73 10.82 -16.98
C ALA A 20 2.91 12.27 -17.46
N GLY A 21 2.74 13.25 -16.58
CA GLY A 21 2.96 14.67 -16.88
C GLY A 21 4.42 15.12 -16.79
N SER A 22 5.34 14.23 -16.40
CA SER A 22 6.76 14.55 -16.27
C SER A 22 7.49 14.45 -17.61
N GLN A 23 8.56 15.23 -17.78
CA GLN A 23 9.46 15.14 -18.93
C GLN A 23 10.24 13.81 -19.01
N PHE A 24 10.14 12.96 -17.98
CA PHE A 24 10.88 11.72 -17.86
C PHE A 24 10.06 10.48 -18.21
N ALA A 25 8.75 10.62 -18.44
CA ALA A 25 7.87 9.50 -18.72
C ALA A 25 6.90 9.79 -19.88
N GLY A 26 6.92 8.94 -20.91
CA GLY A 26 5.97 8.99 -22.01
C GLY A 26 4.77 8.09 -21.76
N TYR A 27 3.58 8.66 -21.64
CA TYR A 27 2.35 7.88 -21.45
C TYR A 27 1.99 7.09 -22.72
N SER A 28 1.85 5.77 -22.57
CA SER A 28 1.26 4.89 -23.58
C SER A 28 0.67 3.64 -22.92
N LYS A 29 -0.13 2.89 -23.68
CA LYS A 29 -0.64 1.57 -23.25
C LYS A 29 0.52 0.62 -22.90
N GLU A 30 1.56 0.59 -23.72
CA GLU A 30 2.73 -0.26 -23.55
C GLU A 30 3.50 0.13 -22.29
N ALA A 31 3.69 1.43 -22.06
CA ALA A 31 4.34 1.93 -20.85
C ALA A 31 3.52 1.64 -19.57
N CYS A 32 2.18 1.68 -19.65
CA CYS A 32 1.32 1.24 -18.56
C CYS A 32 1.51 -0.25 -18.24
N LEU A 33 1.45 -1.11 -19.26
CA LEU A 33 1.61 -2.55 -19.09
C LEU A 33 3.02 -2.93 -18.60
N ALA A 34 4.05 -2.16 -19.01
CA ALA A 34 5.42 -2.32 -18.53
C ALA A 34 5.56 -2.07 -17.02
N ARG A 35 4.72 -1.22 -16.42
CA ARG A 35 4.61 -1.05 -14.96
C ARG A 35 3.82 -2.16 -14.26
N SER A 36 3.49 -3.24 -14.97
CA SER A 36 2.67 -4.36 -14.46
C SER A 36 1.25 -3.95 -14.04
N CYS A 37 0.71 -2.93 -14.68
CA CYS A 37 -0.62 -2.41 -14.41
C CYS A 37 -1.68 -2.86 -15.41
N LEU A 38 -2.93 -2.52 -15.11
CA LEU A 38 -4.07 -2.78 -15.97
C LEU A 38 -4.35 -1.54 -16.82
N TYR A 39 -4.79 -1.78 -18.05
CA TYR A 39 -5.14 -0.74 -19.00
C TYR A 39 -6.56 -0.94 -19.52
N ASP A 40 -7.34 0.13 -19.58
CA ASP A 40 -8.70 0.15 -20.13
C ASP A 40 -8.85 1.22 -21.22
N GLU A 41 -9.13 0.76 -22.44
CA GLU A 41 -9.30 1.60 -23.63
C GLU A 41 -10.53 2.51 -23.53
N TRP A 42 -11.55 2.10 -22.78
CA TRP A 42 -12.86 2.74 -22.75
C TRP A 42 -13.17 3.23 -21.34
N THR A 43 -12.41 4.24 -20.93
CA THR A 43 -12.47 4.80 -19.58
C THR A 43 -13.24 6.13 -19.59
N PRO A 44 -14.22 6.34 -18.69
CA PRO A 44 -14.88 7.63 -18.55
C PRO A 44 -13.89 8.78 -18.28
N PRO A 45 -14.24 10.04 -18.62
CA PRO A 45 -13.43 11.19 -18.24
C PRO A 45 -13.14 11.22 -16.74
N ASN A 46 -11.97 11.75 -16.36
CA ASN A 46 -11.51 11.87 -14.97
C ASN A 46 -11.34 10.53 -14.21
N THR A 47 -11.17 9.42 -14.92
CA THR A 47 -10.82 8.12 -14.32
C THR A 47 -9.55 7.55 -14.94
N ALA A 48 -8.82 6.73 -14.18
CA ALA A 48 -7.52 6.23 -14.59
C ALA A 48 -7.65 5.15 -15.67
N GLN A 49 -7.13 5.43 -16.87
CA GLN A 49 -6.99 4.46 -17.97
C GLN A 49 -5.91 3.42 -17.67
N CYS A 50 -4.83 3.84 -17.00
CA CYS A 50 -3.78 2.98 -16.47
C CYS A 50 -3.91 2.90 -14.95
N TYR A 51 -4.19 1.73 -14.39
CA TYR A 51 -4.54 1.60 -12.98
C TYR A 51 -3.94 0.38 -12.31
N LEU A 52 -3.80 0.46 -10.98
CA LEU A 52 -3.23 -0.61 -10.17
C LEU A 52 -4.08 -1.89 -10.27
N SER A 53 -3.39 -3.02 -10.36
CA SER A 53 -4.00 -4.33 -10.16
C SER A 53 -4.52 -4.45 -8.70
N PRO A 54 -5.68 -5.08 -8.44
CA PRO A 54 -6.14 -5.37 -7.08
C PRO A 54 -5.15 -6.20 -6.25
N ASN A 55 -4.25 -6.91 -6.93
CA ASN A 55 -3.23 -7.75 -6.31
C ASN A 55 -1.89 -7.01 -6.12
N TYR A 56 -1.77 -5.75 -6.55
CA TYR A 56 -0.56 -4.95 -6.32
C TYR A 56 -0.44 -4.58 -4.83
N GLY A 57 0.76 -4.69 -4.27
CA GLY A 57 1.02 -4.37 -2.87
C GLY A 57 1.64 -5.53 -2.11
N TYR A 58 1.22 -5.71 -0.85
CA TYR A 58 1.78 -6.69 0.07
C TYR A 58 0.70 -7.64 0.59
N ILE A 59 1.13 -8.86 0.93
CA ILE A 59 0.31 -9.90 1.55
C ILE A 59 0.89 -10.24 2.92
N LEU A 60 0.06 -10.79 3.82
CA LEU A 60 0.53 -11.29 5.10
C LEU A 60 1.53 -12.43 4.89
N LYS A 61 2.70 -12.30 5.52
CA LYS A 61 3.74 -13.34 5.55
C LYS A 61 3.44 -14.40 6.61
N GLN A 62 2.73 -14.02 7.66
CA GLN A 62 2.34 -14.83 8.81
C GLN A 62 1.14 -14.18 9.53
N ASP A 63 0.59 -14.89 10.53
CA ASP A 63 -0.48 -14.36 11.34
C ASP A 63 -0.07 -13.09 12.13
N PRO A 64 -1.01 -12.15 12.35
CA PRO A 64 -0.78 -10.98 13.18
C PRO A 64 -0.24 -11.33 14.58
N GLN A 65 0.80 -10.63 15.00
CA GLN A 65 1.41 -10.82 16.32
C GLN A 65 0.95 -9.74 17.29
N GLN A 66 0.41 -10.13 18.44
CA GLN A 66 0.12 -9.17 19.52
C GLN A 66 1.43 -8.63 20.10
N THR A 67 1.46 -7.33 20.35
CA THR A 67 2.54 -6.67 21.09
C THR A 67 1.98 -6.14 22.41
N GLU A 68 2.83 -5.57 23.25
CA GLU A 68 2.41 -4.97 24.51
C GLU A 68 1.28 -3.94 24.31
N ASN A 69 1.43 -3.07 23.29
CA ASN A 69 0.55 -1.92 23.07
C ASN A 69 -0.20 -1.95 21.73
N GLY A 70 -0.25 -3.08 21.04
CA GLY A 70 -0.92 -3.15 19.73
C GLY A 70 -0.65 -4.44 18.96
N ILE A 71 -0.48 -4.32 17.64
CA ILE A 71 -0.35 -5.45 16.72
C ILE A 71 0.79 -5.20 15.74
N ARG A 72 1.58 -6.25 15.48
CA ARG A 72 2.61 -6.28 14.45
C ARG A 72 2.19 -7.20 13.31
N LEU A 73 2.20 -6.68 12.09
CA LEU A 73 1.97 -7.43 10.85
C LEU A 73 3.29 -7.52 10.08
N ARG A 74 3.71 -8.74 9.75
CA ARG A 74 4.81 -8.94 8.80
C ARG A 74 4.22 -9.17 7.41
N LEU A 75 4.61 -8.30 6.49
CA LEU A 75 4.08 -8.23 5.14
C LEU A 75 5.19 -8.60 4.15
N ARG A 76 4.83 -9.36 3.11
CA ARG A 76 5.72 -9.66 1.99
C ARG A 76 5.11 -9.13 0.70
N ARG A 77 5.92 -8.55 -0.17
CA ARG A 77 5.48 -8.05 -1.47
C ARG A 77 4.78 -9.16 -2.26
N ASN A 78 3.63 -8.86 -2.84
CA ASN A 78 2.94 -9.80 -3.70
C ASN A 78 3.64 -9.91 -5.06
N ARG A 79 4.44 -10.96 -5.24
CA ARG A 79 5.18 -11.20 -6.50
C ARG A 79 4.29 -11.61 -7.67
N ALA A 80 3.00 -11.86 -7.47
CA ALA A 80 2.05 -12.11 -8.56
C ALA A 80 1.87 -10.90 -9.50
N VAL A 81 2.23 -9.71 -9.02
CA VAL A 81 2.31 -8.48 -9.82
C VAL A 81 3.74 -7.95 -9.74
N GLY A 82 4.28 -7.49 -10.87
CA GLY A 82 5.58 -6.81 -10.91
C GLY A 82 5.55 -5.49 -10.14
N SER A 83 6.71 -4.92 -9.86
CA SER A 83 6.80 -3.60 -9.24
C SER A 83 6.73 -2.49 -10.29
N MET A 84 6.06 -1.39 -9.96
CA MET A 84 6.01 -0.18 -10.81
C MET A 84 7.37 0.54 -10.87
N TYR A 85 8.11 0.49 -9.76
CA TYR A 85 9.38 1.18 -9.57
C TYR A 85 10.49 0.16 -9.26
N PRO A 86 11.76 0.48 -9.60
CA PRO A 86 12.88 -0.34 -9.18
C PRO A 86 13.02 -0.39 -7.65
N ASP A 87 13.84 -1.32 -7.17
CA ASP A 87 14.22 -1.42 -5.75
C ASP A 87 13.05 -1.54 -4.76
N ALA A 88 12.05 -2.32 -5.16
CA ALA A 88 10.92 -2.64 -4.29
C ALA A 88 11.38 -3.38 -3.04
N ILE A 89 10.93 -2.91 -1.88
CA ILE A 89 11.19 -3.57 -0.59
C ILE A 89 10.40 -4.89 -0.54
N GLU A 90 11.08 -6.00 -0.25
CA GLU A 90 10.44 -7.32 -0.28
C GLU A 90 9.63 -7.59 0.99
N ASN A 91 10.21 -7.27 2.15
CA ASN A 91 9.61 -7.51 3.45
C ASN A 91 9.41 -6.20 4.19
N VAL A 92 8.20 -6.00 4.69
CA VAL A 92 7.81 -4.78 5.39
C VAL A 92 7.12 -5.17 6.69
N ILE A 93 7.40 -4.43 7.75
CA ILE A 93 6.66 -4.53 9.01
C ILE A 93 5.68 -3.36 9.07
N LEU A 94 4.41 -3.69 9.37
CA LEU A 94 3.41 -2.74 9.79
C LEU A 94 3.18 -2.92 11.29
N ASP A 95 3.68 -1.98 12.08
CA ASP A 95 3.37 -1.88 13.50
C ASP A 95 2.20 -0.93 13.70
N ILE A 96 1.22 -1.38 14.47
CA ILE A 96 0.05 -0.63 14.86
C ILE A 96 0.07 -0.52 16.39
N GLU A 97 0.09 0.70 16.90
CA GLU A 97 0.12 1.03 18.32
C GLU A 97 -1.19 1.72 18.71
N TYR A 98 -1.83 1.18 19.75
CA TYR A 98 -3.00 1.77 20.41
C TYR A 98 -2.54 2.89 21.35
N TYR A 99 -2.15 4.01 20.74
CA TYR A 99 -1.35 5.05 21.38
C TYR A 99 -2.12 5.83 22.47
N THR A 100 -3.35 6.24 22.18
CA THR A 100 -4.32 6.74 23.19
C THR A 100 -5.71 6.20 22.85
N ASN A 101 -6.71 6.55 23.65
CA ASN A 101 -8.10 6.18 23.39
C ASN A 101 -8.60 6.71 22.02
N ASP A 102 -8.04 7.83 21.55
CA ASP A 102 -8.48 8.51 20.32
C ASP A 102 -7.40 8.50 19.21
N ILE A 103 -6.19 8.01 19.51
CA ILE A 103 -5.07 8.02 18.57
C ILE A 103 -4.61 6.58 18.32
N LEU A 104 -4.68 6.21 17.04
CA LEU A 104 -3.97 5.07 16.49
C LEU A 104 -2.70 5.55 15.81
N ARG A 105 -1.57 4.94 16.15
CA ARG A 105 -0.31 5.19 15.44
C ARG A 105 0.05 3.95 14.64
N PHE A 106 0.47 4.12 13.40
CA PHE A 106 1.05 3.03 12.64
C PHE A 106 2.38 3.43 12.01
N ARG A 107 3.28 2.46 11.89
CA ARG A 107 4.56 2.60 11.19
C ARG A 107 4.69 1.46 10.19
N LEU A 108 4.95 1.81 8.93
CA LEU A 108 5.26 0.88 7.86
C LEU A 108 6.75 1.05 7.52
N TYR A 109 7.55 0.02 7.74
CA TYR A 109 9.00 0.13 7.62
C TYR A 109 9.65 -1.16 7.06
N ASP A 110 10.83 -1.01 6.49
CA ASP A 110 11.61 -2.11 5.92
C ASP A 110 12.06 -3.06 7.05
N GLU A 111 11.80 -4.36 6.87
CA GLU A 111 12.18 -5.40 7.85
C GLU A 111 13.70 -5.61 7.89
N ASP A 112 14.36 -5.43 6.75
CA ASP A 112 15.73 -5.87 6.50
C ASP A 112 16.74 -4.72 6.57
N ASN A 113 16.30 -3.45 6.44
CA ASN A 113 17.18 -2.29 6.42
C ASN A 113 16.63 -1.10 7.21
N GLU A 114 17.50 -0.37 7.91
CA GLU A 114 17.14 0.92 8.48
C GLU A 114 16.93 1.97 7.38
N ARG A 115 15.88 2.76 7.52
CA ARG A 115 15.55 3.86 6.61
C ARG A 115 15.48 5.16 7.41
N TYR A 116 15.67 6.27 6.71
CA TYR A 116 15.58 7.58 7.34
C TYR A 116 14.24 7.76 8.06
N GLU A 117 14.31 8.03 9.36
CA GLU A 117 13.19 8.51 10.16
C GLU A 117 13.41 9.99 10.49
N VAL A 118 12.33 10.78 10.39
CA VAL A 118 12.40 12.21 10.71
C VAL A 118 12.74 12.36 12.20
N PRO A 119 13.81 13.10 12.57
CA PRO A 119 14.27 13.20 13.96
C PRO A 119 13.43 14.22 14.75
N ILE A 120 12.15 13.90 14.97
CA ILE A 120 11.26 14.67 15.84
C ILE A 120 11.10 13.98 17.20
N PRO A 121 11.03 14.74 18.31
CA PRO A 121 10.66 14.18 19.59
C PRO A 121 9.25 13.62 19.50
N LEU A 122 9.12 12.31 19.65
CA LEU A 122 7.82 11.66 19.78
C LEU A 122 7.48 11.63 21.27
N ALA A 123 6.27 12.05 21.61
CA ALA A 123 5.77 11.89 22.97
C ALA A 123 5.80 10.39 23.33
N SER A 124 6.16 10.09 24.58
CA SER A 124 6.11 8.73 25.10
C SER A 124 4.65 8.27 25.14
N SER A 125 4.37 7.08 24.61
CA SER A 125 3.06 6.46 24.78
C SER A 125 2.79 6.26 26.28
N PRO A 126 1.59 6.60 26.78
CA PRO A 126 1.21 6.33 28.17
C PRO A 126 0.99 4.83 28.47
N GLY A 127 1.25 3.94 27.51
CA GLY A 127 0.91 2.52 27.53
C GLY A 127 -0.31 2.22 26.66
N ARG A 128 -0.67 0.93 26.53
CA ARG A 128 -1.83 0.48 25.76
C ARG A 128 -3.09 1.24 26.17
N ALA A 129 -3.77 1.84 25.20
CA ALA A 129 -5.06 2.49 25.43
C ALA A 129 -6.06 1.51 26.08
N SER A 130 -6.70 1.97 27.16
CA SER A 130 -7.59 1.14 27.98
C SER A 130 -9.02 1.08 27.46
N SER A 131 -9.44 2.08 26.67
CA SER A 131 -10.78 2.14 26.05
C SER A 131 -10.71 2.89 24.72
N THR A 132 -10.45 2.16 23.64
CA THR A 132 -10.27 2.74 22.30
C THR A 132 -11.61 3.15 21.70
N GLN A 133 -11.67 4.32 21.05
CA GLN A 133 -12.82 4.82 20.30
C GLN A 133 -12.77 4.43 18.81
N TYR A 134 -11.81 3.58 18.43
CA TYR A 134 -11.65 3.03 17.08
C TYR A 134 -11.85 1.52 17.09
N GLU A 135 -12.44 1.02 16.01
CA GLU A 135 -12.66 -0.40 15.75
C GLU A 135 -12.09 -0.75 14.37
N PHE A 136 -11.57 -1.97 14.23
CA PHE A 136 -11.15 -2.52 12.95
C PHE A 136 -12.24 -3.50 12.50
N ASN A 137 -12.98 -3.13 11.46
CA ASN A 137 -14.00 -3.99 10.83
C ASN A 137 -13.39 -4.83 9.71
#